data_AF-A0A8S3I0S7-F1
#
_entry.id   AF-A0A8S3I0S7-F1
#
_cell.length_a   1.000
_cell.length_b   1.000
_cell.length_c   1.000
_cell.angle_alpha   90.00
_cell.angle_beta   90.00
_cell.angle_gamma   90.00
#
_symmetry.space_group_name_H-M   'P 1'
#
loop_
_entity.id
_entity.type
_entity.pdbx_description
1 polymer ?
#
loop_
_entity_poly.entity_id
_entity_poly.type
_entity_poly.pdbx_seq_one_letter_code
_entity_poly.pdbx_strand_id
1 'polypeptide(L)'
;LFPKPLPFPSDYHLVNLRTLSSNNYNTVQHRPSKNIALILRRFAYNCDENYDKLFHFEQPIFEYFFQVNQIEAIEQTSLSLRYRKQKLNSTAKLDVPFAEIVTYKLRLTE
;
A
#
# COMPACT_ATOMS: atom_id res chain seq x y z
N LEU A 1 -12.90 1.09 11.58
CA LEU A 1 -12.11 0.58 10.44
C LEU A 1 -11.60 -0.80 10.80
N PHE A 2 -12.23 -1.87 10.32
CA PHE A 2 -11.68 -3.21 10.47
C PHE A 2 -11.18 -3.65 9.10
N PRO A 3 -9.87 -3.88 8.90
CA PRO A 3 -9.39 -4.49 7.66
C PRO A 3 -10.10 -5.83 7.49
N LYS A 4 -10.61 -6.13 6.29
CA LYS A 4 -11.07 -7.49 6.00
C LYS A 4 -9.87 -8.42 6.21
N PRO A 5 -10.04 -9.60 6.84
CA PRO A 5 -8.94 -10.50 7.14
C PRO A 5 -8.55 -11.29 5.89
N LEU A 6 -8.23 -10.59 4.80
CA LEU A 6 -7.46 -11.19 3.72
C LEU A 6 -6.00 -11.02 4.12
N PRO A 7 -5.30 -12.11 4.48
CA PRO A 7 -3.88 -12.01 4.81
C PRO A 7 -3.14 -11.44 3.59
N PHE A 8 -2.21 -10.51 3.83
CA PHE A 8 -1.26 -10.11 2.79
C PHE A 8 -0.55 -11.38 2.28
N PRO A 9 -0.29 -11.49 0.95
CA PRO A 9 0.47 -12.60 0.42
C PRO A 9 1.79 -12.76 1.19
N SER A 10 2.22 -14.00 1.39
CA SER A 10 3.36 -14.35 2.26
C SER A 10 4.70 -13.78 1.81
N ASP A 11 4.79 -13.33 0.55
CA ASP A 11 5.95 -12.67 -0.03
C ASP A 11 5.92 -11.14 0.15
N TYR A 12 4.86 -10.56 0.72
CA TYR A 12 4.76 -9.13 1.01
C TYR A 12 5.01 -8.84 2.49
N HIS A 13 5.71 -7.74 2.74
CA HIS A 13 5.93 -7.20 4.07
C HIS A 13 5.46 -5.76 4.14
N LEU A 14 4.57 -5.48 5.09
CA LEU A 14 4.16 -4.14 5.45
C LEU A 14 5.26 -3.45 6.24
N VAL A 15 6.13 -2.72 5.53
CA VAL A 15 7.26 -2.00 6.15
C VAL A 15 6.77 -0.82 6.98
N ASN A 16 5.78 -0.07 6.47
CA ASN A 16 5.23 1.07 7.18
C ASN A 16 3.81 1.39 6.72
N LEU A 17 2.95 1.73 7.67
CA LEU A 17 1.63 2.31 7.43
C LEU A 17 1.43 3.49 8.37
N ARG A 18 1.30 4.70 7.81
CA ARG A 18 1.15 5.91 8.62
C ARG A 18 0.29 6.96 7.94
N THR A 19 -0.41 7.76 8.75
CA THR A 19 -1.09 8.97 8.28
C THR A 19 -0.09 10.08 8.00
N LEU A 20 -0.31 10.85 6.94
CA LEU A 20 0.52 12.00 6.57
C LEU A 20 -0.15 13.29 7.07
N SER A 21 0.53 14.08 7.89
CA SER A 21 -0.04 15.32 8.42
C SER A 21 -0.61 16.22 7.31
N SER A 22 -1.85 16.69 7.49
CA SER A 22 -2.37 17.82 6.74
C SER A 22 -1.91 19.09 7.44
N ASN A 23 -1.21 19.98 6.73
CA ASN A 23 -0.65 21.25 7.24
C ASN A 23 -1.74 22.28 7.65
N ASN A 24 -2.68 21.92 8.51
CA ASN A 24 -3.59 22.87 9.15
C ASN A 24 -3.13 23.09 10.59
N TYR A 25 -2.08 23.91 10.74
CA TYR A 25 -1.51 24.29 12.03
C TYR A 25 -2.44 25.16 12.90
N ASN A 26 -3.64 25.52 12.42
CA ASN A 26 -4.50 26.53 13.05
C ASN A 26 -5.81 26.00 13.66
N THR A 27 -6.08 24.69 13.63
CA THR A 27 -7.31 24.15 14.24
C THR A 27 -6.98 23.03 15.23
N VAL A 28 -7.46 23.19 16.47
CA VAL A 28 -7.33 22.27 17.63
C VAL A 28 -8.07 20.93 17.42
N GLN A 29 -8.42 20.59 16.18
CA GLN A 29 -9.10 19.34 15.86
C GLN A 29 -8.07 18.30 15.40
N HIS A 30 -7.76 17.33 16.27
CA HIS A 30 -7.04 16.10 15.96
C HIS A 30 -7.87 15.17 15.05
N ARG A 31 -8.26 15.64 13.86
CA ARG A 31 -8.88 14.76 12.86
C ARG A 31 -7.78 13.92 12.19
N PRO A 32 -7.99 12.60 12.03
CA PRO A 32 -7.05 11.77 11.30
C PRO A 32 -6.92 12.28 9.87
N SER A 33 -5.68 12.35 9.36
CA SER A 33 -5.44 12.79 8.00
C SER A 33 -6.00 11.81 6.98
N LYS A 34 -6.58 12.35 5.90
CA LYS A 34 -7.06 11.58 4.75
C LYS A 34 -5.93 10.96 3.93
N ASN A 35 -4.70 11.43 4.11
CA ASN A 35 -3.56 10.94 3.37
C ASN A 35 -2.82 9.89 4.19
N ILE A 36 -2.54 8.75 3.58
CA ILE A 36 -1.81 7.63 4.17
C ILE A 36 -0.59 7.34 3.30
N ALA A 37 0.54 7.07 3.94
CA ALA A 37 1.68 6.44 3.30
C ALA A 37 1.68 4.94 3.61
N LEU A 38 1.76 4.14 2.56
CA LEU A 38 1.88 2.70 2.57
C LEU A 38 3.23 2.33 1.95
N ILE A 39 4.12 1.75 2.74
CA ILE A 39 5.42 1.26 2.27
C ILE A 39 5.41 -0.26 2.34
N LEU A 40 5.59 -0.89 1.18
CA LEU A 40 5.57 -2.33 1.02
C LEU A 40 6.91 -2.80 0.48
N ARG A 41 7.34 -3.95 0.98
CA ARG A 41 8.46 -4.70 0.43
C ARG A 41 7.96 -6.04 -0.07
N ARG A 42 8.51 -6.53 -1.17
CA ARG A 42 8.32 -7.92 -1.61
C ARG A 42 9.62 -8.70 -1.45
N PHE A 43 9.56 -9.88 -0.85
CA PHE A 43 10.70 -10.76 -0.71
C PHE A 43 10.96 -11.51 -2.02
N ALA A 44 12.22 -11.55 -2.45
CA ALA A 44 12.66 -12.53 -3.43
C ALA A 44 13.15 -13.76 -2.66
N TYR A 45 12.67 -14.92 -3.07
CA TYR A 45 13.15 -16.20 -2.58
C TYR A 45 14.02 -16.81 -3.67
N ASN A 46 15.12 -17.45 -3.27
CA ASN A 46 15.93 -18.24 -4.19
C ASN A 46 15.24 -19.60 -4.27
N CYS A 47 14.45 -19.82 -5.31
CA CYS A 47 13.48 -20.89 -5.38
C CYS A 47 13.99 -22.09 -6.16
N ASP A 48 14.08 -23.24 -5.49
CA ASP A 48 14.11 -24.58 -6.07
C ASP A 48 12.75 -24.89 -6.76
N GLU A 49 12.67 -25.91 -7.62
CA GLU A 49 11.47 -26.24 -8.42
C GLU A 49 10.17 -26.50 -7.62
N ASN A 50 10.26 -26.70 -6.31
CA ASN A 50 9.11 -26.91 -5.43
C ASN A 50 8.53 -25.63 -4.81
N TYR A 51 9.25 -24.50 -4.90
CA TYR A 51 8.86 -23.26 -4.23
C TYR A 51 7.61 -22.62 -4.87
N ASP A 52 7.51 -22.64 -6.20
CA ASP A 52 6.35 -22.10 -6.95
C ASP A 52 5.05 -22.89 -6.68
N LYS A 53 5.16 -24.14 -6.22
CA LYS A 53 4.00 -24.97 -5.85
C LYS A 53 3.53 -24.73 -4.42
N LEU A 54 4.42 -24.25 -3.54
CA LEU A 54 4.13 -24.01 -2.13
C LEU A 54 3.64 -22.59 -1.85
N PHE A 55 3.98 -21.64 -2.71
CA PHE A 55 3.63 -20.23 -2.54
C PHE A 55 2.85 -19.71 -3.74
N HIS A 56 1.59 -19.34 -3.52
CA HIS A 56 0.79 -18.64 -4.52
C HIS A 56 1.20 -17.16 -4.53
N PHE A 57 2.08 -16.81 -5.46
CA PHE A 57 2.51 -15.44 -5.72
C PHE A 57 1.43 -14.63 -6.45
N GLU A 58 0.26 -14.45 -5.82
CA GLU A 58 -0.78 -13.61 -6.37
C GLU A 58 -0.48 -12.14 -6.09
N GLN A 59 -0.55 -11.31 -7.14
CA GLN A 59 -0.50 -9.86 -6.99
C GLN A 59 -1.86 -9.38 -6.48
N PRO A 60 -1.95 -8.88 -5.25
CA PRO A 60 -3.23 -8.50 -4.68
C PRO A 60 -3.67 -7.14 -5.23
N ILE A 61 -4.98 -6.90 -5.26
CA ILE A 61 -5.57 -5.62 -5.65
C ILE A 61 -5.71 -4.74 -4.40
N PHE A 62 -5.51 -3.43 -4.52
CA PHE A 62 -5.67 -2.48 -3.39
C PHE A 62 -7.02 -2.63 -2.68
N GLU A 63 -8.06 -2.92 -3.46
CA GLU A 63 -9.45 -3.14 -3.05
C GLU A 63 -9.64 -4.30 -2.05
N TYR A 64 -8.70 -5.24 -1.99
CA TYR A 64 -8.76 -6.36 -1.04
C TYR A 64 -8.30 -5.98 0.36
N PHE A 65 -7.39 -5.01 0.49
CA PHE A 65 -6.86 -4.57 1.78
C PHE A 65 -7.57 -3.34 2.33
N PHE A 66 -8.08 -2.50 1.45
CA PHE A 66 -8.79 -1.28 1.79
C PHE A 66 -10.18 -1.35 1.17
N GLN A 67 -11.22 -1.01 1.94
CA GLN A 67 -12.56 -0.96 1.36
C GLN A 67 -12.57 0.05 0.22
N VAL A 68 -12.92 -0.38 -1.00
CA VAL A 68 -12.81 0.42 -2.25
C VAL A 68 -13.45 1.79 -2.12
N ASN A 69 -14.61 1.83 -1.45
CA ASN A 69 -15.39 3.05 -1.23
C ASN A 69 -14.66 4.08 -0.33
N GLN A 70 -13.53 3.70 0.26
CA GLN A 70 -12.70 4.52 1.13
C GLN A 70 -11.48 5.12 0.42
N ILE A 71 -11.13 4.73 -0.81
CA ILE A 71 -9.95 5.26 -1.52
C ILE A 71 -10.37 6.18 -2.67
N GLU A 72 -10.01 7.46 -2.56
CA GLU A 72 -10.25 8.48 -3.59
C GLU A 72 -9.11 8.56 -4.62
N ALA A 73 -7.86 8.32 -4.19
CA ALA A 73 -6.71 8.33 -5.09
C ALA A 73 -5.56 7.46 -4.58
N ILE A 74 -4.81 6.90 -5.53
CA ILE A 74 -3.60 6.13 -5.30
C ILE A 74 -2.46 6.73 -6.13
N GLU A 75 -1.34 7.02 -5.48
CA GLU A 75 -0.14 7.54 -6.14
C GLU A 75 1.07 6.70 -5.73
N GLN A 76 1.82 6.15 -6.68
CA GLN A 76 3.14 5.61 -6.39
C GLN A 76 4.14 6.77 -6.32
N THR A 77 5.02 6.72 -5.32
CA THR A 77 5.94 7.81 -5.00
C THR A 77 7.36 7.31 -4.73
N SER A 78 8.29 8.23 -4.51
CA SER A 78 9.59 7.91 -3.91
C SER A 78 9.42 7.44 -2.46
N LEU A 79 10.41 6.73 -1.93
CA LEU A 79 10.41 6.28 -0.52
C LEU A 79 10.23 7.44 0.48
N SER A 80 10.73 8.62 0.12
CA SER A 80 10.61 9.85 0.90
C SER A 80 9.26 10.58 0.73
N LEU A 81 8.34 10.08 -0.09
CA LEU A 81 7.04 10.69 -0.44
C LEU A 81 7.15 12.07 -1.14
N ARG A 82 8.35 12.47 -1.57
CA ARG A 82 8.60 13.80 -2.16
C ARG A 82 8.28 13.87 -3.65
N TYR A 83 8.47 12.77 -4.36
CA TYR A 83 8.28 12.72 -5.81
C TYR A 83 7.18 11.75 -6.16
N ARG A 84 6.21 12.20 -6.95
CA ARG A 84 5.20 11.33 -7.55
C ARG A 84 5.80 10.65 -8.77
N LYS A 85 5.73 9.32 -8.81
CA LYS A 85 6.13 8.52 -9.97
C LYS A 85 4.96 8.34 -10.93
N GLN A 86 3.83 7.81 -10.42
CA GLN A 86 2.64 7.54 -11.23
C GLN A 86 1.35 7.61 -10.40
N LYS A 87 0.23 7.92 -11.07
CA LYS A 87 -1.11 7.87 -10.48
C LYS A 87 -1.77 6.57 -10.93
N LEU A 88 -2.43 5.88 -10.00
CA LEU A 88 -3.05 4.57 -10.20
C LEU A 88 -4.55 4.66 -9.98
N ASN A 89 -5.29 3.75 -10.62
CA ASN A 89 -6.72 3.57 -10.43
C ASN A 89 -7.00 2.72 -9.19
N SER A 90 -8.21 2.77 -8.62
CA SER A 90 -8.57 1.99 -7.42
C SER A 90 -8.46 0.48 -7.65
N THR A 91 -8.76 0.03 -8.86
CA THR A 91 -8.68 -1.37 -9.30
C THR A 91 -7.25 -1.82 -9.63
N ALA A 92 -6.24 -0.96 -9.41
CA ALA A 92 -4.87 -1.31 -9.69
C ALA A 92 -4.39 -2.46 -8.78
N LYS A 93 -3.54 -3.32 -9.35
CA LYS A 93 -2.80 -4.32 -8.60
C LYS A 93 -1.66 -3.66 -7.82
N LEU A 94 -1.28 -4.28 -6.71
CA LEU A 94 -0.09 -3.96 -5.95
C LEU A 94 1.15 -4.49 -6.66
N ASP A 95 1.67 -3.66 -7.56
CA ASP A 95 2.87 -3.94 -8.33
C ASP A 95 4.14 -3.61 -7.54
N VAL A 96 4.55 -4.56 -6.70
CA VAL A 96 5.84 -4.53 -6.00
C VAL A 96 6.71 -5.63 -6.63
N PRO A 97 7.79 -5.27 -7.33
CA PRO A 97 8.70 -6.26 -7.89
C PRO A 97 9.40 -7.08 -6.79
N PHE A 98 9.85 -8.28 -7.11
CA PHE A 98 10.61 -9.10 -6.18
C PHE A 98 11.88 -8.39 -5.70
N ALA A 99 12.21 -8.54 -4.41
CA ALA A 99 13.30 -7.86 -3.70
C ALA A 99 13.18 -6.33 -3.59
N GLU A 100 12.12 -5.71 -4.11
CA GLU A 100 11.97 -4.26 -4.14
C GLU A 100 11.12 -3.70 -2.99
N ILE A 101 11.29 -2.40 -2.76
CA ILE A 101 10.46 -1.59 -1.86
C ILE A 101 9.71 -0.54 -2.69
N VAL A 102 8.40 -0.51 -2.55
CA VAL A 102 7.54 0.47 -3.23
C VAL A 102 6.72 1.25 -2.20
N THR A 103 6.57 2.54 -2.46
CA THR A 103 5.81 3.46 -1.62
C THR A 103 4.61 4.00 -2.36
N TYR A 104 3.45 3.88 -1.72
CA TYR A 104 2.19 4.42 -2.20
C TYR A 104 1.69 5.49 -1.23
N LYS A 105 1.17 6.57 -1.79
CA LYS A 105 0.36 7.56 -1.09
C LYS A 105 -1.10 7.29 -1.46
N LEU A 106 -1.90 6.99 -0.44
CA LEU A 106 -3.33 6.77 -0.55
C LEU A 106 -4.06 8.01 -0.03
N ARG A 107 -5.08 8.46 -0.75
CA ARG A 107 -6.01 9.49 -0.27
C ARG A 107 -7.36 8.84 -0.04
N LEU A 108 -7.89 8.99 1.17
CA LEU A 108 -9.18 8.41 1.56
C LEU A 108 -10.35 9.38 1.31
N THR A 109 -11.53 8.80 1.05
CA THR A 109 -12.82 9.53 1.01
C THR A 109 -13.28 9.93 2.42
N GLU A 110 -14.20 10.90 2.52
CA GLU A 110 -14.77 11.39 3.79
C GLU A 110 -15.71 10.40 4.48
#